data_AF-A0A815DEZ5-F1
#
_entry.id   AF-A0A815DEZ5-F1
#
_cell.length_a   1.000
_cell.length_b   1.000
_cell.length_c   1.000
_cell.angle_alpha   90.00
_cell.angle_beta   90.00
_cell.angle_gamma   90.00
#
_symmetry.space_group_name_H-M   'P 1'
#
loop_
_entity.id
_entity.type
_entity.pdbx_description
1 polymer ?
#
loop_
_entity_poly.entity_id
_entity_poly.type
_entity_poly.pdbx_seq_one_letter_code
_entity_poly.pdbx_strand_id
1 'polypeptide(L)'
;MFNLKKIFSLILLSIYISFISCSPIINQTLSTPPLLLLISFDGFRWDYPDLYNLTNFNLLMKRGVRVKHIKNSFATVTFPSHFTIVTGLYEETHGIVANTIYDPQLNATATLDTINDTKWWSQNPYSQPIWVSNQLSNDSNQRRSGVIAWPGVNTPINGHRPSKYLPYDPTRKLDESFQQIFDWFRESDRTRINLGVIYHNEPDETGHEYGPISNEMNKTLQDCDNYVGQLLQIIDNDEYLKTNLNVIITSDHGMEEIKKNHTLKLKDYIDTSLCEVYGSRSFVNIFVPKKENIERIYKNLSVIPNYEVYKKSDIPNEYHYRSNVRIGDILFVGKNGYDIYLPDDNSSTELHGDHGYDNRAKSMHPIFYGFGPVFKENMLAKPFRSVDIYPLMSYILKIKERQTNGSFDDVKHILKDFPEETFSDKINLFISKIKDWGFLTVGCIIIVILISIVYTAVACRYSQRSIYVQPHYAPVRYRLLSHTEGSTNNLVASDSENEEELQ
;
A
#
# COMPACT_ATOMS: atom_id res chain seq x y z
N MET A 1 -40.38 -21.18 55.66
CA MET A 1 -40.90 -20.83 54.32
C MET A 1 -39.78 -20.20 53.52
N PHE A 2 -39.22 -20.92 52.55
CA PHE A 2 -38.22 -20.35 51.63
C PHE A 2 -38.87 -19.23 50.82
N ASN A 3 -38.23 -18.06 50.79
CA ASN A 3 -38.79 -16.86 50.19
C ASN A 3 -38.71 -16.99 48.65
N LEU A 4 -39.77 -17.50 48.02
CA LEU A 4 -39.84 -17.77 46.57
C LEU A 4 -39.40 -16.57 45.72
N LYS A 5 -39.59 -15.34 46.19
CA LYS A 5 -39.13 -14.12 45.49
C LYS A 5 -37.61 -14.07 45.34
N LYS A 6 -36.83 -14.49 46.34
CA LYS A 6 -35.36 -14.52 46.26
C LYS A 6 -34.87 -15.59 45.28
N ILE A 7 -35.53 -16.74 45.23
CA ILE A 7 -35.18 -17.82 44.29
C ILE A 7 -35.49 -17.37 42.86
N PHE A 8 -36.65 -16.73 42.64
CA PHE A 8 -37.03 -16.20 41.33
C PHE A 8 -36.09 -15.09 40.85
N SER A 9 -35.67 -14.19 41.74
CA SER A 9 -34.67 -13.16 41.41
C SER A 9 -33.29 -13.74 41.10
N LEU A 10 -32.86 -14.81 41.79
CA LEU A 10 -31.58 -15.48 41.50
C LEU A 10 -31.61 -16.23 40.17
N ILE A 11 -32.75 -16.84 39.80
CA ILE A 11 -32.94 -17.48 38.49
C ILE A 11 -32.97 -16.43 37.37
N LEU A 12 -33.65 -15.31 37.56
CA LEU A 12 -33.65 -14.22 36.58
C LEU A 12 -32.25 -13.62 36.43
N LEU A 13 -31.49 -13.45 37.52
CA LEU A 13 -30.13 -12.96 37.48
C LEU A 13 -29.18 -13.98 36.82
N SER A 14 -29.34 -15.28 37.06
CA SER A 14 -28.55 -16.30 36.36
C SER A 14 -28.88 -16.36 34.87
N ILE A 15 -30.15 -16.24 34.50
CA ILE A 15 -30.57 -16.16 33.09
C ILE A 15 -29.97 -14.89 32.45
N TYR A 16 -30.03 -13.74 33.11
CA TYR A 16 -29.47 -12.48 32.61
C TYR A 16 -27.93 -12.55 32.46
N ILE A 17 -27.22 -13.15 33.43
CA ILE A 17 -25.78 -13.37 33.35
C ILE A 17 -25.43 -14.41 32.27
N SER A 18 -26.28 -15.43 32.04
CA SER A 18 -26.13 -16.35 30.91
C SER A 18 -26.37 -15.67 29.56
N PHE A 19 -27.28 -14.70 29.46
CA PHE A 19 -27.47 -13.89 28.25
C PHE A 19 -26.31 -12.92 27.98
N ILE A 20 -25.69 -12.35 29.03
CA ILE A 20 -24.51 -11.48 28.88
C ILE A 20 -23.25 -12.30 28.58
N SER A 21 -23.05 -13.43 29.25
CA SER A 21 -21.91 -14.34 29.04
C SER A 21 -22.01 -15.16 27.73
N CYS A 22 -23.19 -15.21 27.12
CA CYS A 22 -23.47 -15.88 25.84
C CYS A 22 -23.90 -14.88 24.76
N SER A 23 -23.46 -13.61 24.87
CA SER A 23 -23.30 -12.80 23.67
C SER A 23 -22.13 -13.42 22.91
N PRO A 24 -22.34 -14.03 21.72
CA PRO A 24 -21.22 -14.53 20.97
C PRO A 24 -20.31 -13.34 20.72
N ILE A 25 -19.05 -13.43 21.15
CA ILE A 25 -17.99 -12.69 20.46
C ILE A 25 -18.22 -13.04 19.00
N ILE A 26 -18.73 -12.07 18.24
CA ILE A 26 -18.90 -12.21 16.81
C ILE A 26 -17.48 -12.29 16.28
N ASN A 27 -16.90 -13.50 16.28
CA ASN A 27 -15.88 -13.85 15.33
C ASN A 27 -16.61 -13.78 13.99
N GLN A 28 -16.70 -12.57 13.43
CA GLN A 28 -16.56 -12.46 11.99
C GLN A 28 -15.36 -13.34 11.69
N THR A 29 -15.56 -14.44 10.97
CA THR A 29 -14.48 -15.02 10.19
C THR A 29 -13.96 -13.87 9.35
N LEU A 30 -12.97 -13.17 9.88
CA LEU A 30 -12.35 -12.03 9.24
C LEU A 30 -11.81 -12.59 7.95
N SER A 31 -12.48 -12.25 6.85
CA SER A 31 -11.98 -12.57 5.52
C SER A 31 -10.56 -12.07 5.48
N THR A 32 -9.60 -12.96 5.22
CA THR A 32 -8.21 -12.58 5.06
C THR A 32 -8.12 -11.45 4.03
N PRO A 33 -7.38 -10.36 4.32
CA PRO A 33 -7.26 -9.25 3.39
C PRO A 33 -6.80 -9.74 1.99
N PRO A 34 -7.35 -9.18 0.90
CA PRO A 34 -6.94 -9.56 -0.45
C PRO A 34 -5.44 -9.39 -0.66
N LEU A 35 -4.84 -10.32 -1.42
CA LEU A 35 -3.44 -10.25 -1.82
C LEU A 35 -3.30 -9.47 -3.12
N LEU A 36 -2.39 -8.51 -3.12
CA LEU A 36 -2.00 -7.74 -4.29
C LEU A 36 -0.47 -7.60 -4.36
N LEU A 37 0.09 -7.85 -5.54
CA LEU A 37 1.46 -7.54 -5.89
C LEU A 37 1.49 -6.53 -7.03
N LEU A 38 2.11 -5.37 -6.81
CA LEU A 38 2.41 -4.37 -7.83
C LEU A 38 3.88 -4.47 -8.22
N ILE A 39 4.18 -4.58 -9.51
CA ILE A 39 5.54 -4.61 -10.05
C ILE A 39 5.65 -3.51 -11.12
N SER A 40 6.66 -2.65 -11.00
CA SER A 40 7.03 -1.70 -12.04
C SER A 40 8.36 -2.09 -12.67
N PHE A 41 8.39 -2.17 -14.00
CA PHE A 41 9.62 -2.20 -14.80
C PHE A 41 9.85 -0.80 -15.35
N ASP A 42 10.87 -0.09 -14.90
CA ASP A 42 11.13 1.31 -15.29
C ASP A 42 11.36 1.42 -16.81
N GLY A 43 10.76 2.43 -17.46
CA GLY A 43 10.98 2.70 -18.89
C GLY A 43 10.44 1.64 -19.87
N PHE A 44 9.60 0.71 -19.40
CA PHE A 44 9.04 -0.37 -20.22
C PHE A 44 7.90 0.13 -21.13
N ARG A 45 8.29 0.50 -22.36
CA ARG A 45 7.41 1.03 -23.41
C ARG A 45 6.37 0.03 -23.88
N TRP A 46 5.15 0.53 -24.15
CA TRP A 46 3.95 -0.29 -24.42
C TRP A 46 4.06 -1.32 -25.57
N ASP A 47 4.92 -1.07 -26.56
CA ASP A 47 5.08 -1.87 -27.78
C ASP A 47 6.21 -2.91 -27.69
N TYR A 48 7.08 -2.82 -26.68
CA TYR A 48 8.18 -3.76 -26.49
C TYR A 48 7.78 -5.24 -26.45
N PRO A 49 6.66 -5.65 -25.80
CA PRO A 49 6.27 -7.06 -25.77
C PRO A 49 6.04 -7.64 -27.17
N ASP A 50 5.45 -6.85 -28.07
CA ASP A 50 5.16 -7.27 -29.44
C ASP A 50 6.41 -7.13 -30.33
N LEU A 51 7.15 -6.03 -30.18
CA LEU A 51 8.33 -5.72 -30.98
C LEU A 51 9.43 -6.77 -30.81
N TYR A 52 9.62 -7.26 -29.58
CA TYR A 52 10.66 -8.23 -29.23
C TYR A 52 10.13 -9.65 -29.00
N ASN A 53 8.84 -9.89 -29.28
CA ASN A 53 8.20 -11.19 -29.15
C ASN A 53 8.41 -11.84 -27.76
N LEU A 54 8.11 -11.08 -26.71
CA LEU A 54 8.32 -11.49 -25.32
C LEU A 54 7.30 -12.57 -24.91
N THR A 55 7.76 -13.80 -24.77
CA THR A 55 6.90 -14.98 -24.69
C THR A 55 6.08 -15.06 -23.41
N ASN A 56 6.66 -14.72 -22.26
CA ASN A 56 5.99 -14.77 -20.97
C ASN A 56 5.02 -13.59 -20.82
N PHE A 57 5.35 -12.40 -21.30
CA PHE A 57 4.38 -11.29 -21.41
C PHE A 57 3.19 -11.64 -22.31
N ASN A 58 3.41 -12.36 -23.42
CA ASN A 58 2.33 -12.88 -24.25
C ASN A 58 1.47 -13.92 -23.53
N LEU A 59 2.05 -14.72 -22.63
CA LEU A 59 1.30 -15.62 -21.76
C LEU A 59 0.44 -14.85 -20.74
N LEU A 60 0.95 -13.76 -20.16
CA LEU A 60 0.16 -12.91 -19.24
C LEU A 60 -1.13 -12.41 -19.89
N MET A 61 -1.08 -11.99 -21.15
CA MET A 61 -2.26 -11.57 -21.90
C MET A 61 -3.33 -12.67 -21.96
N LYS A 62 -2.93 -13.93 -22.11
CA LYS A 62 -3.87 -15.07 -22.13
C LYS A 62 -4.44 -15.36 -20.74
N ARG A 63 -3.63 -15.22 -19.69
CA ARG A 63 -4.02 -15.51 -18.28
C ARG A 63 -4.75 -14.35 -17.60
N GLY A 64 -4.83 -13.18 -18.23
CA GLY A 64 -5.36 -11.98 -17.59
C GLY A 64 -5.77 -10.93 -18.60
N VAL A 65 -5.49 -9.68 -18.25
CA VAL A 65 -5.74 -8.51 -19.06
C VAL A 65 -4.41 -7.87 -19.44
N ARG A 66 -4.25 -7.56 -20.72
CA ARG A 66 -3.27 -6.58 -21.21
C ARG A 66 -4.01 -5.30 -21.58
N VAL A 67 -3.52 -4.15 -21.15
CA VAL A 67 -4.02 -2.86 -21.64
C VAL A 67 -3.17 -2.45 -22.81
N LYS A 68 -3.78 -1.92 -23.89
CA LYS A 68 -3.05 -1.53 -25.11
C LYS A 68 -1.85 -0.62 -24.81
N HIS A 69 -2.04 0.33 -23.91
CA HIS A 69 -1.00 1.14 -23.26
C HIS A 69 -1.64 1.96 -22.13
N ILE A 70 -0.85 2.44 -21.17
CA ILE A 70 -1.30 3.45 -20.20
C ILE A 70 -1.11 4.85 -20.79
N LYS A 71 -2.07 5.74 -20.54
CA LYS A 71 -1.91 7.18 -20.80
C LYS A 71 -1.20 7.78 -19.60
N ASN A 72 0.05 8.16 -19.77
CA ASN A 72 0.86 8.64 -18.66
C ASN A 72 0.45 10.05 -18.20
N SER A 73 0.79 10.43 -16.98
CA SER A 73 0.71 11.82 -16.52
C SER A 73 1.97 12.58 -16.95
N PHE A 74 1.93 13.91 -16.99
CA PHE A 74 3.11 14.72 -17.24
C PHE A 74 3.64 15.23 -15.89
N ALA A 75 4.89 15.00 -15.52
CA ALA A 75 6.01 14.61 -16.39
C ALA A 75 6.28 13.10 -16.41
N THR A 76 6.60 12.57 -17.59
CA THR A 76 6.91 11.15 -17.82
C THR A 76 8.33 10.80 -17.38
N VAL A 77 8.66 11.09 -16.13
CA VAL A 77 9.92 10.81 -15.46
C VAL A 77 9.68 10.02 -14.17
N THR A 78 10.70 9.29 -13.74
CA THR A 78 10.59 8.20 -12.76
C THR A 78 9.85 8.56 -11.48
N PHE A 79 10.33 9.55 -10.71
CA PHE A 79 9.78 9.80 -9.38
C PHE A 79 8.34 10.33 -9.42
N PRO A 80 8.01 11.34 -10.24
CA PRO A 80 6.64 11.80 -10.42
C PRO A 80 5.69 10.68 -10.88
N SER A 81 6.05 9.94 -11.94
CA SER A 81 5.19 8.90 -12.52
C SER A 81 4.95 7.74 -11.54
N HIS A 82 5.99 7.24 -10.87
CA HIS A 82 5.84 6.20 -9.85
C HIS A 82 5.01 6.67 -8.64
N PHE A 83 5.11 7.94 -8.24
CA PHE A 83 4.31 8.46 -7.14
C PHE A 83 2.85 8.68 -7.55
N THR A 84 2.61 9.06 -8.80
CA THR A 84 1.27 9.08 -9.41
C THR A 84 0.62 7.71 -9.36
N ILE A 85 1.30 6.63 -9.75
CA ILE A 85 0.74 5.27 -9.74
C ILE A 85 0.21 4.88 -8.34
N VAL A 86 0.97 5.21 -7.28
CA VAL A 86 0.64 4.78 -5.91
C VAL A 86 -0.22 5.76 -5.12
N THR A 87 -0.51 6.94 -5.65
CA THR A 87 -1.42 7.93 -5.01
C THR A 87 -2.66 8.22 -5.85
N GLY A 88 -2.61 7.95 -7.15
CA GLY A 88 -3.59 8.37 -8.16
C GLY A 88 -3.70 9.89 -8.31
N LEU A 89 -2.71 10.63 -7.83
CA LEU A 89 -2.67 12.08 -7.92
C LEU A 89 -1.75 12.50 -9.05
N TYR A 90 -2.07 13.61 -9.71
CA TYR A 90 -1.13 14.26 -10.62
C TYR A 90 0.02 14.93 -9.87
N GLU A 91 1.07 15.24 -10.60
CA GLU A 91 2.32 15.86 -10.18
C GLU A 91 2.08 17.18 -9.45
N GLU A 92 1.21 18.02 -10.01
CA GLU A 92 0.83 19.29 -9.39
C GLU A 92 0.13 19.10 -8.03
N THR A 93 -0.52 17.95 -7.82
CA THR A 93 -1.24 17.67 -6.58
C THR A 93 -0.34 16.96 -5.58
N HIS A 94 0.43 15.95 -5.98
CA HIS A 94 1.26 15.22 -5.01
C HIS A 94 2.59 15.91 -4.66
N GLY A 95 3.04 16.85 -5.50
CA GLY A 95 4.19 17.73 -5.22
C GLY A 95 5.54 17.20 -5.66
N ILE A 96 5.65 15.94 -6.08
CA ILE A 96 6.82 15.40 -6.78
C ILE A 96 6.70 15.72 -8.27
N VAL A 97 7.41 16.74 -8.75
CA VAL A 97 7.20 17.28 -10.12
C VAL A 97 8.32 16.96 -11.10
N ALA A 98 9.47 16.52 -10.60
CA ALA A 98 10.63 16.07 -11.36
C ALA A 98 11.50 15.16 -10.48
N ASN A 99 12.55 14.56 -11.04
CA ASN A 99 13.55 13.81 -10.26
C ASN A 99 14.49 14.73 -9.45
N THR A 100 14.71 15.96 -9.95
CA THR A 100 15.36 17.05 -9.20
C THR A 100 14.36 18.19 -9.00
N ILE A 101 14.06 18.52 -7.75
CA ILE A 101 12.96 19.41 -7.38
C ILE A 101 13.51 20.61 -6.61
N TYR A 102 13.10 21.82 -6.97
CA TYR A 102 13.29 23.01 -6.14
C TYR A 102 11.96 23.49 -5.59
N ASP A 103 11.93 23.83 -4.31
CA ASP A 103 10.79 24.44 -3.65
C ASP A 103 11.15 25.86 -3.19
N PRO A 104 10.61 26.91 -3.84
CA PRO A 104 10.96 28.30 -3.52
C PRO A 104 10.45 28.74 -2.14
N GLN A 105 9.45 28.07 -1.56
CA GLN A 105 8.97 28.39 -0.21
C GLN A 105 9.88 27.83 0.86
N LEU A 106 10.47 26.66 0.61
CA LEU A 106 11.45 26.04 1.49
C LEU A 106 12.88 26.57 1.24
N ASN A 107 13.09 27.23 0.10
CA ASN A 107 14.40 27.58 -0.45
C ASN A 107 15.38 26.40 -0.39
N ALA A 108 14.91 25.25 -0.89
CA ALA A 108 15.64 24.00 -0.82
C ALA A 108 15.49 23.22 -2.13
N THR A 109 16.48 22.38 -2.40
CA THR A 109 16.51 21.49 -3.57
C THR A 109 16.61 20.04 -3.11
N ALA A 110 15.81 19.17 -3.72
CA ALA A 110 15.91 17.72 -3.63
C ALA A 110 16.60 17.17 -4.89
N THR A 111 17.62 16.35 -4.69
CA THR A 111 18.24 15.48 -5.69
C THR A 111 18.01 14.02 -5.30
N LEU A 112 18.48 13.06 -6.10
CA LEU A 112 18.39 11.63 -5.77
C LEU A 112 18.87 11.30 -4.34
N ASP A 113 19.94 11.96 -3.87
CA ASP A 113 20.51 11.71 -2.53
C ASP A 113 19.72 12.37 -1.39
N THR A 114 19.13 13.54 -1.64
CA THR A 114 18.56 14.41 -0.58
C THR A 114 17.04 14.37 -0.53
N ILE A 115 16.39 13.67 -1.46
CA ILE A 115 14.93 13.57 -1.55
C ILE A 115 14.29 12.74 -0.44
N ASN A 116 15.06 12.04 0.39
CA ASN A 116 14.55 11.15 1.44
C ASN A 116 13.95 11.87 2.69
N ASP A 117 13.60 13.15 2.58
CA ASP A 117 12.98 13.98 3.61
C ASP A 117 11.45 14.09 3.40
N THR A 118 10.68 13.95 4.49
CA THR A 118 9.21 14.00 4.50
C THR A 118 8.65 15.27 3.87
N LYS A 119 9.35 16.40 3.93
CA LYS A 119 8.90 17.68 3.33
C LYS A 119 8.68 17.60 1.82
N TRP A 120 9.34 16.65 1.13
CA TRP A 120 9.19 16.46 -0.31
C TRP A 120 7.93 15.65 -0.64
N TRP A 121 7.71 14.55 0.08
CA TRP A 121 6.66 13.57 -0.21
C TRP A 121 5.32 13.87 0.45
N SER A 122 5.31 14.69 1.50
CA SER A 122 4.12 14.99 2.34
C SER A 122 3.68 16.44 2.24
N GLN A 123 3.67 17.00 1.02
CA GLN A 123 3.27 18.40 0.81
C GLN A 123 1.79 18.65 1.19
N ASN A 124 0.96 17.61 1.18
CA ASN A 124 -0.44 17.68 1.58
C ASN A 124 -0.95 16.30 2.08
N PRO A 125 -2.08 16.27 2.83
CA PRO A 125 -2.62 15.03 3.41
C PRO A 125 -3.24 14.06 2.39
N TYR A 126 -3.38 14.47 1.13
CA TYR A 126 -3.90 13.61 0.06
C TYR A 126 -2.80 12.75 -0.59
N SER A 127 -1.54 13.19 -0.56
CA SER A 127 -0.33 12.46 -1.01
C SER A 127 -0.05 11.21 -0.18
N GLN A 128 -1.01 10.28 -0.13
CA GLN A 128 -0.95 9.06 0.65
C GLN A 128 -0.83 7.86 -0.27
N PRO A 129 0.33 7.18 -0.27
CA PRO A 129 0.54 6.05 -1.15
C PRO A 129 -0.31 4.84 -0.74
N ILE A 130 -0.51 3.92 -1.67
CA ILE A 130 -1.38 2.74 -1.50
C ILE A 130 -0.94 1.86 -0.32
N TRP A 131 0.37 1.77 -0.04
CA TRP A 131 0.88 1.00 1.09
C TRP A 131 0.48 1.56 2.45
N VAL A 132 0.42 2.90 2.59
CA VAL A 132 -0.12 3.56 3.78
C VAL A 132 -1.62 3.38 3.84
N SER A 133 -2.31 3.53 2.71
CA SER A 133 -3.78 3.39 2.63
C SER A 133 -4.26 1.98 3.01
N ASN A 134 -3.55 0.94 2.57
CA ASN A 134 -3.82 -0.45 2.97
C ASN A 134 -3.67 -0.63 4.50
N GLN A 135 -2.59 -0.10 5.09
CA GLN A 135 -2.32 -0.23 6.52
C GLN A 135 -3.29 0.56 7.41
N LEU A 136 -3.81 1.67 6.93
CA LEU A 136 -4.74 2.53 7.68
C LEU A 136 -6.23 2.20 7.45
N SER A 137 -6.53 1.13 6.71
CA SER A 137 -7.91 0.64 6.56
C SER A 137 -8.53 0.22 7.91
N ASN A 138 -9.86 0.15 7.99
CA ASN A 138 -10.61 -0.13 9.22
C ASN A 138 -10.24 -1.45 9.93
N ASP A 139 -9.65 -2.38 9.19
CA ASP A 139 -9.13 -3.69 9.62
C ASP A 139 -7.58 -3.70 9.71
N SER A 140 -6.99 -2.55 10.03
CA SER A 140 -5.54 -2.28 10.08
C SER A 140 -4.70 -3.35 10.80
N ASN A 141 -5.23 -3.97 11.86
CA ASN A 141 -4.53 -5.02 12.62
C ASN A 141 -4.13 -6.25 11.77
N GLN A 142 -4.75 -6.44 10.60
CA GLN A 142 -4.53 -7.58 9.70
C GLN A 142 -3.87 -7.19 8.38
N ARG A 143 -3.61 -5.90 8.14
CA ARG A 143 -3.08 -5.40 6.87
C ARG A 143 -1.68 -4.87 7.04
N ARG A 144 -0.78 -5.34 6.18
CA ARG A 144 0.62 -4.92 6.15
C ARG A 144 1.08 -4.82 4.71
N SER A 145 1.97 -3.87 4.47
CA SER A 145 2.52 -3.61 3.16
C SER A 145 4.04 -3.84 3.18
N GLY A 146 4.54 -4.55 2.17
CA GLY A 146 5.95 -4.75 1.88
C GLY A 146 6.33 -3.98 0.62
N VAL A 147 7.33 -3.10 0.70
CA VAL A 147 7.73 -2.24 -0.42
C VAL A 147 9.23 -2.37 -0.68
N ILE A 148 9.61 -2.74 -1.89
CA ILE A 148 11.00 -2.88 -2.31
C ILE A 148 11.31 -1.80 -3.35
N ALA A 149 12.28 -0.96 -3.04
CA ALA A 149 12.89 0.03 -3.93
C ALA A 149 12.00 1.14 -4.51
N TRP A 150 10.69 1.16 -4.24
CA TRP A 150 9.78 2.14 -4.82
C TRP A 150 10.11 3.60 -4.42
N PRO A 151 10.00 4.59 -5.33
CA PRO A 151 10.20 6.00 -4.98
C PRO A 151 9.38 6.45 -3.76
N GLY A 152 10.06 7.06 -2.78
CA GLY A 152 9.48 7.50 -1.51
C GLY A 152 9.51 6.46 -0.38
N VAL A 153 9.96 5.23 -0.62
CA VAL A 153 9.99 4.15 0.39
C VAL A 153 10.88 4.49 1.61
N ASN A 154 11.95 5.25 1.40
CA ASN A 154 12.92 5.61 2.43
C ASN A 154 12.42 6.70 3.38
N THR A 155 11.22 7.24 3.17
CA THR A 155 10.70 8.40 3.91
C THR A 155 9.37 8.08 4.58
N PRO A 156 9.11 8.58 5.81
CA PRO A 156 7.75 8.58 6.34
C PRO A 156 6.88 9.54 5.52
N ILE A 157 5.84 9.03 4.87
CA ILE A 157 4.90 9.83 4.08
C ILE A 157 3.63 10.02 4.91
N ASN A 158 3.28 11.27 5.19
CA ASN A 158 2.24 11.67 6.14
C ASN A 158 2.40 10.98 7.51
N GLY A 159 3.65 10.82 7.98
CA GLY A 159 3.97 10.20 9.26
C GLY A 159 3.98 8.66 9.26
N HIS A 160 3.77 8.02 8.11
CA HIS A 160 3.67 6.56 8.01
C HIS A 160 4.72 5.96 7.07
N ARG A 161 5.23 4.78 7.44
CA ARG A 161 6.09 3.91 6.61
C ARG A 161 5.34 2.62 6.25
N PRO A 162 5.72 1.94 5.16
CA PRO A 162 5.30 0.56 4.95
C PRO A 162 5.78 -0.33 6.11
N SER A 163 5.00 -1.37 6.42
CA SER A 163 5.30 -2.31 7.53
C SER A 163 6.63 -3.02 7.35
N LYS A 164 7.00 -3.29 6.10
CA LYS A 164 8.29 -3.85 5.71
C LYS A 164 8.79 -3.10 4.48
N TYR A 165 10.08 -2.84 4.42
CA TYR A 165 10.67 -2.26 3.22
C TYR A 165 12.13 -2.58 3.04
N LEU A 166 12.56 -2.53 1.78
CA LEU A 166 13.97 -2.53 1.39
C LEU A 166 14.24 -1.29 0.53
N PRO A 167 15.26 -0.48 0.87
CA PRO A 167 15.71 0.63 0.02
C PRO A 167 16.11 0.17 -1.40
N TYR A 168 16.18 1.12 -2.33
CA TYR A 168 16.77 0.88 -3.64
C TYR A 168 18.22 0.41 -3.52
N ASP A 169 18.56 -0.58 -4.32
CA ASP A 169 19.89 -1.15 -4.46
C ASP A 169 20.04 -1.51 -5.94
N PRO A 170 20.92 -0.82 -6.69
CA PRO A 170 21.08 -1.03 -8.13
C PRO A 170 21.61 -2.43 -8.47
N THR A 171 22.15 -3.17 -7.49
CA THR A 171 22.69 -4.52 -7.71
C THR A 171 21.68 -5.63 -7.48
N ARG A 172 20.52 -5.30 -6.88
CA ARG A 172 19.49 -6.28 -6.52
C ARG A 172 18.77 -6.77 -7.77
N LYS A 173 18.73 -8.09 -7.93
CA LYS A 173 17.99 -8.73 -9.02
C LYS A 173 16.50 -8.84 -8.71
N LEU A 174 15.67 -8.92 -9.75
CA LEU A 174 14.22 -8.96 -9.58
C LEU A 174 13.73 -10.29 -8.96
N ASP A 175 14.40 -11.40 -9.22
CA ASP A 175 14.11 -12.70 -8.60
C ASP A 175 14.35 -12.70 -7.08
N GLU A 176 15.38 -12.01 -6.60
CA GLU A 176 15.61 -11.79 -5.16
C GLU A 176 14.46 -10.98 -4.54
N SER A 177 13.97 -9.97 -5.26
CA SER A 177 12.82 -9.16 -4.84
C SER A 177 11.52 -9.98 -4.79
N PHE A 178 11.31 -10.86 -5.77
CA PHE A 178 10.19 -11.82 -5.75
C PHE A 178 10.27 -12.72 -4.53
N GLN A 179 11.42 -13.38 -4.32
CA GLN A 179 11.63 -14.26 -3.17
C GLN A 179 11.29 -13.54 -1.86
N GLN A 180 11.81 -12.33 -1.68
CA GLN A 180 11.56 -11.55 -0.46
C GLN A 180 10.08 -11.22 -0.25
N ILE A 181 9.36 -10.77 -1.29
CA ILE A 181 7.93 -10.47 -1.20
C ILE A 181 7.13 -11.74 -0.87
N PHE A 182 7.43 -12.86 -1.54
CA PHE A 182 6.71 -14.10 -1.32
C PHE A 182 6.98 -14.71 0.06
N ASP A 183 8.17 -14.53 0.60
CA ASP A 183 8.46 -14.87 2.00
C ASP A 183 7.60 -14.02 2.94
N TRP A 184 7.50 -12.71 2.71
CA TRP A 184 6.63 -11.84 3.50
C TRP A 184 5.13 -12.18 3.37
N PHE A 185 4.67 -12.68 2.22
CA PHE A 185 3.29 -13.16 2.06
C PHE A 185 2.99 -14.43 2.87
N ARG A 186 4.01 -15.27 3.10
CA ARG A 186 3.90 -16.57 3.78
C ARG A 186 4.18 -16.51 5.28
N GLU A 187 4.53 -15.35 5.82
CA GLU A 187 4.73 -15.20 7.25
C GLU A 187 3.45 -15.49 8.07
N SER A 188 3.59 -15.56 9.39
CA SER A 188 2.45 -15.72 10.31
C SER A 188 1.46 -14.57 10.20
N ASP A 189 0.19 -14.79 10.57
CA ASP A 189 -0.89 -13.79 10.54
C ASP A 189 -0.54 -12.44 11.19
N ARG A 190 0.39 -12.45 12.17
CA ARG A 190 0.85 -11.27 12.90
C ARG A 190 1.85 -10.40 12.14
N THR A 191 2.49 -10.91 11.10
CA THR A 191 3.57 -10.20 10.39
C THR A 191 3.45 -10.27 8.87
N ARG A 192 2.62 -11.18 8.35
CA ARG A 192 2.35 -11.32 6.92
C ARG A 192 1.85 -10.03 6.30
N ILE A 193 2.33 -9.75 5.10
CA ILE A 193 1.82 -8.68 4.24
C ILE A 193 0.64 -9.18 3.42
N ASN A 194 -0.21 -8.25 2.98
CA ASN A 194 -1.24 -8.50 1.97
C ASN A 194 -1.05 -7.62 0.73
N LEU A 195 -0.10 -6.68 0.78
CA LEU A 195 0.30 -5.85 -0.35
C LEU A 195 1.82 -5.89 -0.51
N GLY A 196 2.28 -6.36 -1.66
CA GLY A 196 3.67 -6.28 -2.11
C GLY A 196 3.81 -5.23 -3.21
N VAL A 197 4.88 -4.45 -3.18
CA VAL A 197 5.19 -3.42 -4.18
C VAL A 197 6.68 -3.50 -4.53
N ILE A 198 7.00 -3.67 -5.81
CA ILE A 198 8.37 -3.83 -6.32
C ILE A 198 8.63 -2.83 -7.44
N TYR A 199 9.76 -2.15 -7.35
CA TYR A 199 10.37 -1.40 -8.44
C TYR A 199 11.57 -2.17 -9.00
N HIS A 200 11.72 -2.17 -10.32
CA HIS A 200 12.89 -2.67 -11.04
C HIS A 200 13.33 -1.63 -12.07
N ASN A 201 14.62 -1.34 -12.12
CA ASN A 201 15.26 -0.28 -12.91
C ASN A 201 15.38 -0.56 -14.41
N GLU A 202 15.22 -1.81 -14.84
CA GLU A 202 15.27 -2.15 -16.27
C GLU A 202 13.86 -2.28 -16.86
N PRO A 203 13.67 -1.94 -18.16
CA PRO A 203 14.70 -1.65 -19.17
C PRO A 203 15.19 -0.19 -19.29
N ASP A 204 14.83 0.72 -18.38
CA ASP A 204 15.18 2.15 -18.48
C ASP A 204 16.69 2.41 -18.60
N GLU A 205 17.50 1.83 -17.71
CA GLU A 205 18.96 2.01 -17.72
C GLU A 205 19.58 1.61 -19.07
N THR A 206 19.21 0.44 -19.60
CA THR A 206 19.63 0.02 -20.94
C THR A 206 19.13 0.97 -22.03
N GLY A 207 17.93 1.53 -21.87
CA GLY A 207 17.33 2.48 -22.79
C GLY A 207 18.09 3.81 -22.87
N HIS A 208 18.57 4.33 -21.75
CA HIS A 208 19.43 5.51 -21.72
C HIS A 208 20.78 5.25 -22.39
N GLU A 209 21.43 4.12 -22.07
CA GLU A 209 22.78 3.81 -22.51
C GLU A 209 22.86 3.39 -23.99
N TYR A 210 21.87 2.66 -24.50
CA TYR A 210 21.92 2.08 -25.86
C TYR A 210 20.77 2.51 -26.77
N GLY A 211 19.79 3.25 -26.24
CA GLY A 211 18.60 3.66 -26.96
C GLY A 211 17.48 2.61 -26.94
N PRO A 212 16.24 3.01 -27.29
CA PRO A 212 15.07 2.15 -27.21
C PRO A 212 15.04 1.00 -28.24
N ILE A 213 15.92 1.03 -29.25
CA ILE A 213 15.99 0.04 -30.33
C ILE A 213 17.45 -0.35 -30.54
N SER A 214 17.93 -1.32 -29.76
CA SER A 214 19.30 -1.83 -29.80
C SER A 214 19.36 -3.33 -29.53
N ASN A 215 20.54 -3.94 -29.74
CA ASN A 215 20.76 -5.35 -29.42
C ASN A 215 20.78 -5.58 -27.90
N GLU A 216 21.31 -4.60 -27.18
CA GLU A 216 21.37 -4.54 -25.73
C GLU A 216 19.96 -4.46 -25.15
N MET A 217 19.11 -3.57 -25.68
CA MET A 217 17.69 -3.49 -25.33
C MET A 217 16.96 -4.81 -25.57
N ASN A 218 17.22 -5.49 -26.70
CA ASN A 218 16.63 -6.82 -26.93
C ASN A 218 17.01 -7.80 -25.81
N LYS A 219 18.30 -7.88 -25.46
CA LYS A 219 18.78 -8.78 -24.41
C LYS A 219 18.12 -8.47 -23.06
N THR A 220 18.12 -7.20 -22.66
CA THR A 220 17.51 -6.76 -21.39
C THR A 220 16.02 -7.09 -21.35
N LEU A 221 15.28 -6.89 -22.44
CA LEU A 221 13.86 -7.24 -22.51
C LEU A 221 13.61 -8.74 -22.45
N GLN A 222 14.49 -9.58 -23.02
CA GLN A 222 14.42 -11.03 -22.81
C GLN A 222 14.67 -11.41 -21.35
N ASP A 223 15.58 -10.72 -20.65
CA ASP A 223 15.82 -10.92 -19.22
C ASP A 223 14.58 -10.50 -18.39
N CYS A 224 13.94 -9.38 -18.71
CA CYS A 224 12.65 -8.99 -18.12
C CYS A 224 11.55 -10.04 -18.38
N ASP A 225 11.45 -10.58 -19.59
CA ASP A 225 10.50 -11.66 -19.92
C ASP A 225 10.79 -12.94 -19.11
N ASN A 226 12.06 -13.30 -18.94
CA ASN A 226 12.47 -14.43 -18.11
C ASN A 226 12.07 -14.25 -16.64
N TYR A 227 12.17 -13.03 -16.09
CA TYR A 227 11.67 -12.74 -14.75
C TYR A 227 10.15 -12.93 -14.63
N VAL A 228 9.39 -12.52 -15.64
CA VAL A 228 7.94 -12.81 -15.69
C VAL A 228 7.68 -14.31 -15.72
N GLY A 229 8.46 -15.08 -16.48
CA GLY A 229 8.39 -16.55 -16.47
C GLY A 229 8.61 -17.15 -15.08
N GLN A 230 9.64 -16.67 -14.36
CA GLN A 230 9.93 -17.10 -12.99
C GLN A 230 8.81 -16.73 -12.02
N LEU A 231 8.26 -15.52 -12.12
CA LEU A 231 7.11 -15.08 -11.33
C LEU A 231 5.91 -16.03 -11.51
N LEU A 232 5.60 -16.38 -12.76
CA LEU A 232 4.50 -17.30 -13.06
C LEU A 232 4.76 -18.69 -12.47
N GLN A 233 5.98 -19.21 -12.56
CA GLN A 233 6.34 -20.49 -11.96
C GLN A 233 6.19 -20.48 -10.43
N ILE A 234 6.63 -19.41 -9.75
CA ILE A 234 6.48 -19.29 -8.30
C ILE A 234 5.00 -19.32 -7.90
N ILE A 235 4.15 -18.58 -8.63
CA ILE A 235 2.71 -18.53 -8.36
C ILE A 235 2.05 -19.88 -8.65
N ASP A 236 2.37 -20.51 -9.79
CA ASP A 236 1.72 -21.77 -10.20
C ASP A 236 2.07 -22.96 -9.29
N ASN A 237 3.25 -22.94 -8.67
CA ASN A 237 3.71 -23.97 -7.74
C ASN A 237 3.21 -23.79 -6.30
N ASP A 238 2.48 -22.70 -6.01
CA ASP A 238 1.94 -22.38 -4.69
C ASP A 238 0.42 -22.20 -4.77
N GLU A 239 -0.33 -23.19 -4.31
CA GLU A 239 -1.81 -23.19 -4.43
C GLU A 239 -2.48 -22.02 -3.71
N TYR A 240 -1.86 -21.52 -2.62
CA TYR A 240 -2.37 -20.36 -1.90
C TYR A 240 -2.19 -19.08 -2.74
N LEU A 241 -1.00 -18.86 -3.31
CA LEU A 241 -0.75 -17.72 -4.19
C LEU A 241 -1.59 -17.80 -5.47
N LYS A 242 -1.61 -18.96 -6.13
CA LYS A 242 -2.37 -19.20 -7.35
C LYS A 242 -3.85 -18.86 -7.21
N THR A 243 -4.44 -19.19 -6.05
CA THR A 243 -5.86 -18.96 -5.79
C THR A 243 -6.16 -17.51 -5.38
N ASN A 244 -5.25 -16.86 -4.64
CA ASN A 244 -5.58 -15.63 -3.91
C ASN A 244 -4.85 -14.37 -4.41
N LEU A 245 -3.71 -14.51 -5.08
CA LEU A 245 -2.86 -13.38 -5.46
C LEU A 245 -3.35 -12.69 -6.73
N ASN A 246 -3.56 -11.38 -6.63
CA ASN A 246 -3.71 -10.50 -7.77
C ASN A 246 -2.37 -9.84 -8.07
N VAL A 247 -2.00 -9.74 -9.33
CA VAL A 247 -0.75 -9.12 -9.77
C VAL A 247 -1.05 -8.03 -10.79
N ILE A 248 -0.44 -6.87 -10.58
CA ILE A 248 -0.35 -5.79 -11.55
C ILE A 248 1.11 -5.65 -11.95
N ILE A 249 1.39 -5.74 -13.25
CA ILE A 249 2.68 -5.39 -13.84
C ILE A 249 2.48 -4.16 -14.69
N THR A 250 3.26 -3.12 -14.42
CA THR A 250 3.19 -1.85 -15.17
C THR A 250 4.57 -1.24 -15.32
N SER A 251 4.60 -0.01 -15.79
CA SER A 251 5.76 0.82 -15.90
C SER A 251 5.32 2.27 -15.69
N ASP A 252 6.27 3.12 -15.38
CA ASP A 252 6.10 4.53 -15.12
C ASP A 252 6.10 5.37 -16.40
N HIS A 253 6.96 5.08 -17.37
CA HIS A 253 7.01 5.74 -18.67
C HIS A 253 7.50 4.82 -19.79
N GLY A 254 7.65 5.37 -20.99
CA GLY A 254 8.34 4.70 -22.08
C GLY A 254 9.73 5.28 -22.32
N MET A 255 10.21 5.20 -23.56
CA MET A 255 11.56 5.62 -23.96
C MET A 255 11.58 6.10 -25.42
N GLU A 256 12.27 7.21 -25.67
CA GLU A 256 12.43 7.84 -26.99
C GLU A 256 13.90 7.84 -27.40
N GLU A 257 14.17 7.79 -28.71
CA GLU A 257 15.54 7.82 -29.24
C GLU A 257 16.10 9.26 -29.28
N ILE A 258 17.35 9.44 -28.83
CA ILE A 258 18.07 10.72 -28.92
C ILE A 258 19.06 10.69 -30.08
N LYS A 259 18.93 11.67 -30.97
CA LYS A 259 19.85 11.84 -32.10
C LYS A 259 20.90 12.88 -31.78
N LYS A 260 22.14 12.67 -32.25
CA LYS A 260 23.31 13.53 -31.97
C LYS A 260 23.10 15.03 -32.17
N ASN A 261 22.23 15.44 -33.09
CA ASN A 261 21.96 16.84 -33.42
C ASN A 261 20.66 17.39 -32.81
N HIS A 262 20.02 16.66 -31.89
CA HIS A 262 18.79 17.06 -31.23
C HIS A 262 19.05 17.55 -29.79
N THR A 263 20.12 18.32 -29.61
CA THR A 263 20.53 18.80 -28.28
C THR A 263 20.67 20.31 -28.27
N LEU A 264 20.22 20.93 -27.18
CA LEU A 264 20.28 22.37 -26.97
C LEU A 264 20.97 22.69 -25.65
N LYS A 265 21.93 23.63 -25.67
CA LYS A 265 22.56 24.15 -24.46
C LYS A 265 21.81 25.37 -23.97
N LEU A 266 21.11 25.26 -22.84
CA LEU A 266 20.19 26.31 -22.39
C LEU A 266 20.91 27.66 -22.13
N LYS A 267 22.13 27.61 -21.59
CA LYS A 267 22.96 28.80 -21.30
C LYS A 267 23.31 29.65 -22.53
N ASP A 268 23.20 29.10 -23.74
CA ASP A 268 23.48 29.83 -24.98
C ASP A 268 22.28 30.73 -25.39
N TYR A 269 21.10 30.53 -24.80
CA TYR A 269 19.86 31.23 -25.16
C TYR A 269 19.31 32.15 -24.06
N ILE A 270 19.67 31.89 -22.79
CA ILE A 270 19.20 32.66 -21.64
C ILE A 270 20.36 33.07 -20.73
N ASP A 271 20.20 34.22 -20.07
CA ASP A 271 21.12 34.67 -19.03
C ASP A 271 20.76 33.96 -17.71
N THR A 272 21.58 32.96 -17.36
CA THR A 272 21.34 32.09 -16.20
C THR A 272 21.51 32.80 -14.87
N SER A 273 22.07 34.02 -14.83
CA SER A 273 22.09 34.84 -13.61
C SER A 273 20.71 35.39 -13.21
N LEU A 274 19.72 35.29 -14.11
CA LEU A 274 18.38 35.83 -13.91
C LEU A 274 17.37 34.78 -13.42
N CYS A 275 17.76 33.51 -13.34
CA CYS A 275 16.84 32.42 -13.05
C CYS A 275 17.54 31.19 -12.49
N GLU A 276 16.76 30.34 -11.82
CA GLU A 276 17.17 29.01 -11.42
C GLU A 276 16.49 27.97 -12.33
N VAL A 277 17.17 26.88 -12.66
CA VAL A 277 16.68 25.87 -13.62
C VAL A 277 16.76 24.47 -13.01
N TYR A 278 15.62 23.77 -12.95
CA TYR A 278 15.52 22.42 -12.39
C TYR A 278 14.62 21.54 -13.26
N GLY A 279 14.88 20.23 -13.31
CA GLY A 279 14.09 19.30 -14.13
C GLY A 279 14.91 18.12 -14.61
N SER A 280 14.75 17.78 -15.88
CA SER A 280 15.46 16.72 -16.60
C SER A 280 15.94 17.25 -17.97
N ARG A 281 16.56 16.40 -18.80
CA ARG A 281 17.02 16.81 -20.14
C ARG A 281 15.87 17.00 -21.12
N SER A 282 14.77 16.29 -20.98
CA SER A 282 13.58 16.46 -21.84
C SER A 282 12.74 17.70 -21.50
N PHE A 283 12.74 18.14 -20.24
CA PHE A 283 12.03 19.35 -19.81
C PHE A 283 12.67 20.02 -18.59
N VAL A 284 12.57 21.35 -18.53
CA VAL A 284 13.04 22.15 -17.39
C VAL A 284 11.97 23.13 -16.89
N ASN A 285 11.92 23.27 -15.57
CA ASN A 285 11.23 24.33 -14.86
C ASN A 285 12.23 25.47 -14.63
N ILE A 286 11.87 26.67 -15.08
CA ILE A 286 12.68 27.89 -14.92
C ILE A 286 11.97 28.79 -13.91
N PHE A 287 12.63 29.04 -12.78
CA PHE A 287 12.16 29.93 -11.72
C PHE A 287 12.82 31.29 -11.88
N VAL A 288 12.03 32.35 -11.93
CA VAL A 288 12.50 33.70 -12.26
C VAL A 288 12.24 34.62 -11.07
N PRO A 289 13.24 34.88 -10.19
CA PRO A 289 13.04 35.65 -8.96
C PRO A 289 12.47 37.06 -9.19
N LYS A 290 12.82 37.67 -10.33
CA LYS A 290 12.37 39.01 -10.74
C LYS A 290 11.41 38.92 -11.92
N LYS A 291 10.12 39.17 -11.66
CA LYS A 291 9.03 38.96 -12.65
C LYS A 291 9.22 39.74 -13.95
N GLU A 292 9.90 40.89 -13.92
CA GLU A 292 10.23 41.67 -15.11
C GLU A 292 11.10 40.91 -16.13
N ASN A 293 11.83 39.88 -15.70
CA ASN A 293 12.68 39.06 -16.57
C ASN A 293 11.92 37.94 -17.29
N ILE A 294 10.70 37.58 -16.86
CA ILE A 294 9.93 36.45 -17.41
C ILE A 294 9.69 36.64 -18.91
N GLU A 295 9.23 37.82 -19.35
CA GLU A 295 8.97 38.08 -20.76
C GLU A 295 10.23 37.99 -21.64
N ARG A 296 11.37 38.43 -21.10
CA ARG A 296 12.65 38.36 -21.81
C ARG A 296 13.06 36.90 -22.03
N ILE A 297 13.05 36.09 -20.98
CA ILE A 297 13.40 34.66 -21.05
C ILE A 297 12.43 33.92 -21.96
N TYR A 298 11.12 34.14 -21.78
CA TYR A 298 10.08 33.51 -22.60
C TYR A 298 10.28 33.79 -24.10
N LYS A 299 10.50 35.06 -24.49
CA LYS A 299 10.71 35.43 -25.90
C LYS A 299 11.96 34.81 -26.50
N ASN A 300 13.06 34.75 -25.75
CA ASN A 300 14.30 34.10 -26.21
C ASN A 300 14.10 32.61 -26.49
N LEU A 301 13.33 31.92 -25.64
CA LEU A 301 13.05 30.49 -25.82
C LEU A 301 11.99 30.21 -26.88
N SER A 302 11.01 31.11 -27.07
CA SER A 302 9.88 30.92 -27.98
C SER A 302 10.25 30.83 -29.46
N VAL A 303 11.43 31.31 -29.84
CA VAL A 303 11.90 31.30 -31.23
C VAL A 303 12.66 30.02 -31.59
N ILE A 304 12.90 29.15 -30.61
CA ILE A 304 13.73 27.95 -30.79
C ILE A 304 12.86 26.84 -31.41
N PRO A 305 13.20 26.33 -32.60
CA PRO A 305 12.43 25.26 -33.24
C PRO A 305 12.57 23.96 -32.44
N ASN A 306 11.52 23.15 -32.44
CA ASN A 306 11.44 21.84 -31.77
C ASN A 306 11.44 21.85 -30.24
N TYR A 307 11.26 23.01 -29.64
CA TYR A 307 10.96 23.13 -28.21
C TYR A 307 9.66 23.91 -28.03
N GLU A 308 8.95 23.59 -26.97
CA GLU A 308 7.75 24.28 -26.54
C GLU A 308 8.04 25.04 -25.26
N VAL A 309 7.56 26.28 -25.19
CA VAL A 309 7.73 27.14 -24.02
C VAL A 309 6.38 27.63 -23.55
N TYR A 310 6.13 27.45 -22.26
CA TYR A 310 4.90 27.83 -21.62
C TYR A 310 5.23 28.73 -20.44
N LYS A 311 4.56 29.88 -20.34
CA LYS A 311 4.43 30.50 -19.02
C LYS A 311 3.55 29.60 -18.16
N LYS A 312 3.75 29.62 -16.85
CA LYS A 312 3.01 28.77 -15.92
C LYS A 312 1.48 28.80 -16.14
N SER A 313 0.90 29.98 -16.37
CA SER A 313 -0.54 30.14 -16.62
C SER A 313 -1.03 29.42 -17.90
N ASP A 314 -0.13 29.27 -18.86
CA ASP A 314 -0.41 28.86 -20.24
C ASP A 314 -0.03 27.40 -20.50
N ILE A 315 0.47 26.68 -19.47
CA ILE A 315 0.72 25.24 -19.54
C ILE A 315 -0.61 24.53 -19.89
N PRO A 316 -0.62 23.61 -20.88
CA PRO A 316 -1.84 22.92 -21.29
C PRO A 316 -2.53 22.21 -20.13
N ASN A 317 -3.85 22.31 -20.04
CA ASN A 317 -4.62 21.69 -18.95
C ASN A 317 -4.46 20.17 -18.93
N GLU A 318 -4.21 19.56 -20.10
CA GLU A 318 -4.01 18.12 -20.26
C GLU A 318 -2.77 17.60 -19.52
N TYR A 319 -1.79 18.46 -19.24
CA TYR A 319 -0.60 18.08 -18.47
C TYR A 319 -0.89 17.98 -16.98
N HIS A 320 -1.93 18.65 -16.47
CA HIS A 320 -2.17 18.77 -15.03
C HIS A 320 -0.90 19.17 -14.26
N TYR A 321 -0.14 20.10 -14.85
CA TYR A 321 1.20 20.48 -14.41
C TYR A 321 1.30 22.01 -14.29
N ARG A 322 0.45 22.62 -13.45
CA ARG A 322 0.47 24.07 -13.23
C ARG A 322 0.37 24.47 -11.76
N SER A 323 -0.43 23.75 -11.00
CA SER A 323 -0.98 24.20 -9.72
C SER A 323 -0.11 23.81 -8.53
N ASN A 324 1.22 23.99 -8.64
CA ASN A 324 2.16 23.71 -7.56
C ASN A 324 3.29 24.75 -7.50
N VAL A 325 3.81 25.04 -6.31
CA VAL A 325 4.92 25.99 -6.12
C VAL A 325 6.25 25.49 -6.67
N ARG A 326 6.39 24.17 -6.83
CA ARG A 326 7.57 23.50 -7.40
C ARG A 326 7.60 23.50 -8.94
N ILE A 327 6.57 24.06 -9.57
CA ILE A 327 6.51 24.24 -11.02
C ILE A 327 6.96 25.68 -11.33
N GLY A 328 7.92 25.83 -12.23
CA GLY A 328 8.57 27.11 -12.53
C GLY A 328 7.63 28.15 -13.14
N ASP A 329 8.09 29.39 -13.21
CA ASP A 329 7.37 30.48 -13.89
C ASP A 329 7.27 30.24 -15.39
N ILE A 330 8.28 29.54 -15.94
CA ILE A 330 8.33 29.07 -17.32
C ILE A 330 8.62 27.56 -17.31
N LEU A 331 7.85 26.80 -18.10
CA LEU A 331 8.12 25.42 -18.45
C LEU A 331 8.68 25.40 -19.88
N PHE A 332 9.83 24.75 -20.06
CA PHE A 332 10.48 24.59 -21.36
C PHE A 332 10.66 23.10 -21.64
N VAL A 333 10.05 22.62 -22.73
CA VAL A 333 9.90 21.19 -23.04
C VAL A 333 10.46 20.93 -24.43
N GLY A 334 11.33 19.94 -24.58
CA GLY A 334 11.73 19.43 -25.88
C GLY A 334 10.58 18.68 -26.55
N LYS A 335 10.44 18.80 -27.86
CA LYS A 335 9.69 17.77 -28.61
C LYS A 335 10.38 16.43 -28.44
N ASN A 336 9.64 15.34 -28.62
CA ASN A 336 10.18 13.97 -28.52
C ASN A 336 11.54 13.81 -29.21
N GLY A 337 12.52 13.38 -28.43
CA GLY A 337 13.89 13.15 -28.88
C GLY A 337 14.78 14.40 -28.94
N TYR A 338 14.35 15.53 -28.35
CA TYR A 338 15.11 16.77 -28.24
C TYR A 338 15.46 17.11 -26.79
N ASP A 339 16.75 17.10 -26.48
CA ASP A 339 17.24 17.32 -25.11
C ASP A 339 17.72 18.76 -24.88
N ILE A 340 17.71 19.12 -23.60
CA ILE A 340 18.11 20.40 -23.02
C ILE A 340 19.26 20.10 -22.06
N TYR A 341 20.47 20.52 -22.41
CA TYR A 341 21.59 20.56 -21.48
C TYR A 341 21.38 21.70 -20.49
N LEU A 342 21.23 21.34 -19.21
CA LEU A 342 21.10 22.30 -18.12
C LEU A 342 22.39 23.14 -17.99
N PRO A 343 22.31 24.37 -17.44
CA PRO A 343 23.46 25.27 -17.33
C PRO A 343 24.69 24.67 -16.67
N ASP A 344 24.47 23.88 -15.62
CA ASP A 344 25.52 23.24 -14.80
C ASP A 344 25.80 21.78 -15.22
N ASP A 345 25.14 21.28 -16.26
CA ASP A 345 25.39 19.94 -16.79
C ASP A 345 26.72 19.93 -17.57
N ASN A 346 27.78 19.56 -16.85
CA ASN A 346 29.11 19.32 -17.41
C ASN A 346 29.31 17.87 -17.83
N SER A 347 28.27 17.02 -17.80
CA SER A 347 28.43 15.62 -18.15
C SER A 347 28.72 15.47 -19.65
N SER A 348 29.73 14.67 -19.95
CA SER A 348 30.04 14.22 -21.31
C SER A 348 29.18 13.03 -21.72
N THR A 349 28.20 12.63 -20.89
CA THR A 349 27.39 11.43 -21.10
C THR A 349 26.42 11.67 -22.25
N GLU A 350 26.76 11.07 -23.39
CA GLU A 350 25.88 10.92 -24.53
C GLU A 350 24.77 9.94 -24.16
N LEU A 351 23.52 10.41 -24.16
CA LEU A 351 22.35 9.54 -24.02
C LEU A 351 21.90 9.11 -25.41
N HIS A 352 21.52 7.84 -25.53
CA HIS A 352 20.98 7.26 -26.75
C HIS A 352 19.45 7.14 -26.69
N GLY A 353 18.89 7.12 -25.47
CA GLY A 353 17.47 7.28 -25.21
C GLY A 353 17.24 8.24 -24.05
N ASP A 354 16.08 8.88 -24.02
CA ASP A 354 15.60 9.66 -22.87
C ASP A 354 14.06 9.65 -22.82
N HIS A 355 13.52 10.20 -21.73
CA HIS A 355 12.10 10.30 -21.44
C HIS A 355 11.78 11.60 -20.68
N GLY A 356 10.49 11.88 -20.48
CA GLY A 356 10.00 13.11 -19.83
C GLY A 356 9.38 14.12 -20.79
N TYR A 357 9.26 13.76 -22.07
CA TYR A 357 8.58 14.52 -23.11
C TYR A 357 7.06 14.57 -22.91
N ASP A 358 6.36 15.10 -23.90
CA ASP A 358 4.90 15.11 -23.96
C ASP A 358 4.30 13.72 -23.70
N ASN A 359 3.47 13.63 -22.65
CA ASN A 359 2.84 12.40 -22.20
C ASN A 359 1.82 11.81 -23.19
N ARG A 360 1.45 12.55 -24.25
CA ARG A 360 0.58 12.09 -25.35
C ARG A 360 1.35 11.29 -26.41
N ALA A 361 2.67 11.40 -26.42
CA ALA A 361 3.49 10.68 -27.37
C ALA A 361 3.49 9.18 -27.08
N LYS A 362 3.29 8.36 -28.12
CA LYS A 362 3.26 6.91 -27.96
C LYS A 362 4.56 6.35 -27.37
N SER A 363 5.69 6.97 -27.63
CA SER A 363 6.97 6.54 -27.08
C SER A 363 7.06 6.69 -25.56
N MET A 364 6.21 7.53 -24.95
CA MET A 364 6.16 7.75 -23.50
C MET A 364 5.10 6.89 -22.79
N HIS A 365 4.32 6.11 -23.52
CA HIS A 365 3.26 5.30 -22.93
C HIS A 365 3.82 3.97 -22.37
N PRO A 366 3.57 3.64 -21.09
CA PRO A 366 4.02 2.38 -20.49
C PRO A 366 3.06 1.21 -20.73
N ILE A 367 3.55 0.00 -20.44
CA ILE A 367 2.75 -1.23 -20.37
C ILE A 367 1.81 -1.28 -19.16
N PHE A 368 0.76 -2.11 -19.26
CA PHE A 368 0.01 -2.60 -18.10
C PHE A 368 -0.55 -4.01 -18.36
N TYR A 369 -0.36 -4.87 -17.37
CA TYR A 369 -0.90 -6.22 -17.29
C TYR A 369 -1.52 -6.44 -15.91
N GLY A 370 -2.67 -7.09 -15.86
CA GLY A 370 -3.32 -7.51 -14.63
C GLY A 370 -3.79 -8.95 -14.72
N PHE A 371 -3.43 -9.80 -13.75
CA PHE A 371 -3.88 -11.19 -13.70
C PHE A 371 -4.09 -11.66 -12.26
N GLY A 372 -4.91 -12.70 -12.08
CA GLY A 372 -5.34 -13.19 -10.77
C GLY A 372 -6.86 -13.28 -10.67
N PRO A 373 -7.40 -13.65 -9.49
CA PRO A 373 -8.81 -13.99 -9.32
C PRO A 373 -9.78 -12.84 -9.66
N VAL A 374 -9.37 -11.57 -9.53
CA VAL A 374 -10.24 -10.41 -9.78
C VAL A 374 -10.28 -9.96 -11.24
N PHE A 375 -9.25 -10.29 -12.04
CA PHE A 375 -9.10 -9.82 -13.40
C PHE A 375 -9.82 -10.71 -14.40
N LYS A 376 -10.33 -10.12 -15.49
CA LYS A 376 -10.75 -10.88 -16.68
C LYS A 376 -9.56 -11.61 -17.29
N GLU A 377 -9.85 -12.63 -18.07
CA GLU A 377 -8.85 -13.46 -18.74
C GLU A 377 -8.94 -13.26 -20.25
N ASN A 378 -7.82 -13.44 -20.95
CA ASN A 378 -7.69 -13.31 -22.40
C ASN A 378 -8.28 -12.00 -22.96
N MET A 379 -7.96 -10.87 -22.33
CA MET A 379 -8.52 -9.57 -22.68
C MET A 379 -7.43 -8.57 -23.09
N LEU A 380 -7.62 -7.95 -24.25
CA LEU A 380 -6.92 -6.72 -24.64
C LEU A 380 -7.83 -5.51 -24.35
N ALA A 381 -7.52 -4.77 -23.30
CA ALA A 381 -8.29 -3.64 -22.82
C ALA A 381 -7.92 -2.31 -23.50
N LYS A 382 -8.88 -1.38 -23.50
CA LYS A 382 -8.66 0.00 -23.96
C LYS A 382 -7.72 0.75 -23.00
N PRO A 383 -6.96 1.73 -23.50
CA PRO A 383 -6.14 2.59 -22.64
C PRO A 383 -6.94 3.32 -21.54
N PHE A 384 -6.32 3.46 -20.37
CA PHE A 384 -6.75 4.33 -19.26
C PHE A 384 -5.55 5.10 -18.70
N ARG A 385 -5.76 6.01 -17.74
CA ARG A 385 -4.71 6.92 -17.24
C ARG A 385 -3.91 6.30 -16.09
N SER A 386 -2.65 6.70 -15.93
CA SER A 386 -1.80 6.25 -14.81
C SER A 386 -2.46 6.50 -13.44
N VAL A 387 -3.14 7.65 -13.27
CA VAL A 387 -3.88 8.00 -12.05
C VAL A 387 -5.01 7.01 -11.70
N ASP A 388 -5.55 6.28 -12.68
CA ASP A 388 -6.66 5.34 -12.47
C ASP A 388 -6.19 4.00 -11.84
N ILE A 389 -4.87 3.77 -11.76
CA ILE A 389 -4.28 2.57 -11.14
C ILE A 389 -4.52 2.56 -9.62
N TYR A 390 -4.49 3.71 -8.94
CA TYR A 390 -4.74 3.76 -7.49
C TYR A 390 -6.19 3.37 -7.10
N PRO A 391 -7.25 3.90 -7.75
CA PRO A 391 -8.62 3.39 -7.56
C PRO A 391 -8.74 1.88 -7.82
N LEU A 392 -8.08 1.37 -8.87
CA LEU A 392 -8.05 -0.06 -9.15
C LEU A 392 -7.46 -0.85 -7.98
N MET A 393 -6.28 -0.45 -7.49
CA MET A 393 -5.65 -1.12 -6.35
C MET A 393 -6.50 -1.03 -5.08
N SER A 394 -7.14 0.12 -4.85
CA SER A 394 -8.03 0.33 -3.70
C SER A 394 -9.22 -0.63 -3.74
N TYR A 395 -9.81 -0.83 -4.93
CA TYR A 395 -10.87 -1.80 -5.15
C TYR A 395 -10.41 -3.25 -4.89
N ILE A 396 -9.26 -3.65 -5.47
CA ILE A 396 -8.72 -5.01 -5.30
C ILE A 396 -8.44 -5.31 -3.83
N LEU A 397 -7.87 -4.35 -3.11
CA LEU A 397 -7.58 -4.46 -1.68
C LEU A 397 -8.82 -4.34 -0.80
N LYS A 398 -9.99 -4.02 -1.35
CA LYS A 398 -11.24 -3.75 -0.64
C LYS A 398 -11.08 -2.67 0.45
N ILE A 399 -10.33 -1.61 0.14
CA ILE A 399 -10.15 -0.46 1.03
C ILE A 399 -10.95 0.73 0.49
N LYS A 400 -11.33 1.64 1.40
CA LYS A 400 -12.01 2.87 1.00
C LYS A 400 -11.04 3.71 0.14
N GLU A 401 -11.46 4.00 -1.09
CA GLU A 401 -10.76 4.92 -1.97
C GLU A 401 -10.65 6.29 -1.30
N ARG A 402 -9.45 6.86 -1.34
CA ARG A 402 -9.18 8.23 -0.87
C ARG A 402 -9.44 9.23 -2.00
N GLN A 403 -9.41 10.52 -1.66
CA GLN A 403 -9.46 11.56 -2.67
C GLN A 403 -8.26 11.43 -3.61
N THR A 404 -8.55 11.28 -4.90
CA THR A 404 -7.59 11.00 -5.96
C THR A 404 -8.04 11.66 -7.26
N ASN A 405 -7.16 11.78 -8.27
CA ASN A 405 -7.51 12.29 -9.60
C ASN A 405 -7.95 11.15 -10.56
N GLY A 406 -7.73 9.90 -10.16
CA GLY A 406 -8.16 8.71 -10.87
C GLY A 406 -9.67 8.46 -10.78
N SER A 407 -10.15 7.53 -11.61
CA SER A 407 -11.55 7.09 -11.64
C SER A 407 -11.64 5.57 -11.73
N PHE A 408 -12.27 4.93 -10.74
CA PHE A 408 -12.51 3.48 -10.79
C PHE A 408 -13.40 3.08 -11.99
N ASP A 409 -14.31 3.95 -12.41
CA ASP A 409 -15.20 3.67 -13.55
C ASP A 409 -14.44 3.48 -14.87
N ASP A 410 -13.27 4.11 -15.01
CA ASP A 410 -12.43 3.98 -16.21
C ASP A 410 -11.72 2.64 -16.28
N VAL A 411 -11.53 1.97 -15.13
CA VAL A 411 -10.76 0.71 -15.01
C VAL A 411 -11.62 -0.51 -14.72
N LYS A 412 -12.83 -0.37 -14.15
CA LYS A 412 -13.69 -1.50 -13.75
C LYS A 412 -13.96 -2.53 -14.86
N HIS A 413 -13.91 -2.10 -16.12
CA HIS A 413 -14.16 -2.95 -17.28
C HIS A 413 -13.16 -4.11 -17.43
N ILE A 414 -11.96 -4.03 -16.82
CA ILE A 414 -10.94 -5.09 -16.84
C ILE A 414 -11.13 -6.15 -15.76
N LEU A 415 -12.06 -5.93 -14.83
CA LEU A 415 -12.34 -6.84 -13.73
C LEU A 415 -13.48 -7.79 -14.10
N LYS A 416 -13.46 -8.99 -13.50
CA LYS A 416 -14.60 -9.93 -13.57
C LYS A 416 -15.81 -9.28 -12.92
N ASP A 417 -16.99 -9.52 -13.47
CA ASP A 417 -18.23 -9.13 -12.80
C ASP A 417 -18.33 -9.98 -11.53
N PHE A 418 -18.08 -9.38 -10.37
CA PHE A 418 -18.40 -10.05 -9.12
C PHE A 418 -19.93 -10.13 -9.07
N PRO A 419 -20.52 -11.31 -8.80
CA PRO A 419 -21.91 -11.31 -8.38
C PRO A 419 -21.98 -10.39 -7.17
N GLU A 420 -22.74 -9.30 -7.27
CA GLU A 420 -23.14 -8.55 -6.08
C GLU A 420 -23.62 -9.59 -5.07
N GLU A 421 -23.11 -9.56 -3.82
CA GLU A 421 -23.65 -10.40 -2.76
C GLU A 421 -25.17 -10.26 -2.81
N THR A 422 -25.85 -11.30 -3.28
CA THR A 422 -27.27 -11.16 -3.54
C THR A 422 -27.94 -10.99 -2.18
N PHE A 423 -29.08 -10.31 -2.13
CA PHE A 423 -29.89 -10.28 -0.92
C PHE A 423 -30.16 -11.71 -0.40
N SER A 424 -30.22 -12.69 -1.31
CA SER A 424 -30.33 -14.11 -0.99
C SER A 424 -29.10 -14.67 -0.27
N ASP A 425 -27.88 -14.28 -0.65
CA ASP A 425 -26.65 -14.71 0.03
C ASP A 425 -26.57 -14.13 1.45
N LYS A 426 -26.98 -12.87 1.62
CA LYS A 426 -27.09 -12.23 2.94
C LYS A 426 -28.14 -12.93 3.81
N ILE A 427 -29.29 -13.30 3.23
CA ILE A 427 -30.32 -14.07 3.92
C ILE A 427 -29.80 -15.47 4.27
N ASN A 428 -29.12 -16.17 3.36
CA ASN A 428 -28.61 -17.51 3.60
C ASN A 428 -27.56 -17.52 4.72
N LEU A 429 -26.67 -16.53 4.72
CA LEU A 429 -25.71 -16.31 5.81
C LEU A 429 -26.40 -16.00 7.14
N PHE A 430 -27.45 -15.17 7.11
CA PHE A 430 -28.27 -14.85 8.28
C PHE A 430 -29.03 -16.07 8.82
N ILE A 431 -29.64 -16.88 7.95
CA ILE A 431 -30.34 -18.11 8.30
C ILE A 431 -29.38 -19.16 8.86
N SER A 432 -28.19 -19.30 8.27
CA SER A 432 -27.14 -20.19 8.81
C SER A 432 -26.78 -19.80 10.24
N LYS A 433 -26.56 -18.50 10.48
CA LYS A 433 -26.26 -17.98 11.83
C LYS A 433 -27.41 -18.21 12.81
N ILE A 434 -28.67 -18.07 12.39
CA ILE A 434 -29.84 -18.40 13.23
C ILE A 434 -29.88 -19.88 13.59
N LYS A 435 -29.58 -20.78 12.64
CA LYS A 435 -29.54 -22.23 12.91
C LYS A 435 -28.47 -22.54 13.95
N ASP A 436 -27.28 -21.96 13.82
CA ASP A 436 -26.19 -22.13 14.79
C ASP A 436 -26.58 -21.64 16.19
N TRP A 437 -27.33 -20.52 16.27
CA TRP A 437 -27.87 -20.00 17.54
C TRP A 437 -28.95 -20.92 18.14
N GLY A 438 -29.78 -21.54 17.29
CA GLY A 438 -30.78 -22.52 17.70
C GLY A 438 -30.17 -23.77 18.32
N PHE A 439 -29.07 -24.28 17.75
CA PHE A 439 -28.37 -25.44 18.32
C PHE A 439 -27.67 -25.09 19.65
N LEU A 440 -27.07 -23.91 19.76
CA LEU A 440 -26.39 -23.47 20.98
C LEU A 440 -27.37 -23.28 22.15
N THR A 441 -28.51 -22.65 21.89
CA THR A 441 -29.56 -22.42 22.90
C THR A 441 -30.18 -23.74 23.39
N VAL A 442 -30.46 -24.68 22.49
CA VAL A 442 -30.93 -26.03 22.87
C VAL A 442 -29.88 -26.76 23.71
N GLY A 443 -28.59 -26.66 23.35
CA GLY A 443 -27.50 -27.23 24.14
C GLY A 443 -27.42 -26.67 25.56
N CYS A 444 -27.52 -25.34 25.73
CA CYS A 444 -27.56 -24.70 27.05
C CYS A 444 -28.77 -25.13 27.89
N ILE A 445 -29.94 -25.26 27.29
CA ILE A 445 -31.16 -25.73 27.99
C ILE A 445 -30.97 -27.17 28.48
N ILE A 446 -30.41 -28.06 27.66
CA ILE A 446 -30.13 -29.45 28.06
C ILE A 446 -29.16 -29.49 29.24
N ILE A 447 -28.09 -28.69 29.22
CA ILE A 447 -27.12 -28.61 30.33
C ILE A 447 -27.80 -28.15 31.62
N VAL A 448 -28.65 -27.11 31.58
CA VAL A 448 -29.38 -26.62 32.76
C VAL A 448 -30.34 -27.67 33.30
N ILE A 449 -31.02 -28.42 32.42
CA ILE A 449 -31.90 -29.53 32.81
C ILE A 449 -31.09 -30.64 33.49
N LEU A 450 -29.95 -31.02 32.92
CA LEU A 450 -29.06 -32.05 33.49
C LEU A 450 -28.53 -31.65 34.87
N ILE A 451 -28.05 -30.40 35.01
CA ILE A 451 -27.59 -29.86 36.30
C ILE A 451 -28.73 -29.86 37.33
N SER A 452 -29.94 -29.49 36.91
CA SER A 452 -31.12 -29.49 37.78
C SER A 452 -31.48 -30.90 38.23
N ILE A 453 -31.47 -31.89 37.33
CA ILE A 453 -31.71 -33.30 37.66
C ILE A 453 -30.68 -33.82 38.67
N VAL A 454 -29.39 -33.55 38.43
CA VAL A 454 -28.31 -33.94 39.35
C VAL A 454 -28.48 -33.28 40.71
N TYR A 455 -28.77 -31.99 40.75
CA TYR A 455 -29.01 -31.25 41.99
C TYR A 455 -30.20 -31.82 42.76
N THR A 456 -31.32 -32.08 42.09
CA THR A 456 -32.51 -32.71 42.71
C THR A 456 -32.20 -34.12 43.23
N ALA A 457 -31.43 -34.93 42.49
CA ALA A 457 -31.03 -36.26 42.93
C ALA A 457 -30.13 -36.21 44.18
N VAL A 458 -29.18 -35.28 44.23
CA VAL A 458 -28.31 -35.05 45.40
C VAL A 458 -29.12 -34.54 46.59
N ALA A 459 -30.01 -33.58 46.39
CA ALA A 459 -30.87 -33.04 47.44
C ALA A 459 -31.83 -34.09 48.01
N CYS A 460 -32.42 -34.95 47.16
CA CYS A 460 -33.24 -36.09 47.58
C CYS A 460 -32.44 -37.10 48.41
N ARG A 461 -31.18 -37.42 48.01
CA ARG A 461 -30.30 -38.30 48.79
C ARG A 461 -29.93 -37.69 50.15
N TYR A 462 -29.72 -36.38 50.21
CA TYR A 462 -29.43 -35.67 51.46
C TYR A 462 -30.64 -35.64 52.39
N SER A 463 -31.83 -35.40 51.83
CA SER A 463 -33.12 -35.45 52.54
C SER A 463 -33.40 -36.85 53.12
N GLN A 464 -33.13 -37.93 52.37
CA GLN A 464 -33.31 -39.31 52.86
C GLN A 464 -32.31 -39.67 53.98
N ARG A 465 -31.09 -39.12 53.97
CA ARG A 465 -30.10 -39.31 55.06
C ARG A 465 -30.48 -38.55 56.33
N SER A 466 -31.19 -37.42 56.22
CA SER A 466 -31.58 -36.62 57.38
C SER A 466 -32.75 -37.21 58.19
N ILE A 467 -33.43 -38.24 57.70
CA ILE A 467 -34.60 -38.86 58.37
C ILE A 467 -34.16 -39.95 59.38
N TYR A 468 -32.90 -40.38 59.38
CA TYR A 468 -32.42 -41.51 60.20
C TYR A 468 -31.49 -41.15 61.39
N VAL A 469 -31.37 -39.86 61.76
CA VAL A 469 -30.58 -39.47 62.94
C VAL A 469 -31.46 -38.74 63.94
N GLN A 470 -32.07 -39.50 64.85
CA GLN A 470 -32.64 -39.00 66.10
C GLN A 470 -31.52 -38.85 67.15
N PRO A 471 -31.35 -37.69 67.81
CA PRO A 471 -30.40 -37.55 68.90
C PRO A 471 -31.02 -38.02 70.23
N HIS A 472 -30.40 -39.04 70.85
CA HIS A 472 -30.65 -39.38 72.24
C HIS A 472 -30.06 -38.30 73.17
N TYR A 473 -30.91 -37.67 73.98
CA TYR A 473 -30.50 -36.82 75.09
C TYR A 473 -30.12 -37.67 76.32
N ALA A 474 -28.96 -37.41 76.90
CA ALA A 474 -28.60 -37.82 78.26
C ALA A 474 -27.89 -36.66 78.99
N PRO A 475 -28.20 -36.34 80.26
CA PRO A 475 -27.73 -35.12 80.92
C PRO A 475 -26.67 -35.37 81.99
N VAL A 476 -25.56 -34.62 82.07
CA VAL A 476 -24.79 -34.49 83.33
C VAL A 476 -24.07 -33.13 83.51
N ARG A 477 -24.20 -32.67 84.75
CA ARG A 477 -23.72 -31.55 85.58
C ARG A 477 -22.30 -30.95 85.42
N TYR A 478 -22.24 -29.67 85.81
CA TYR A 478 -21.07 -28.84 86.12
C TYR A 478 -20.25 -29.31 87.35
N ARG A 479 -18.93 -29.05 87.33
CA ARG A 479 -18.02 -29.03 88.50
C ARG A 479 -17.05 -27.84 88.39
N LEU A 480 -16.79 -27.21 89.54
CA LEU A 480 -16.09 -25.92 89.75
C LEU A 480 -14.62 -26.09 90.18
N LEU A 481 -13.79 -25.06 89.88
CA LEU A 481 -12.53 -24.59 90.53
C LEU A 481 -11.25 -25.46 90.33
N SER A 482 -9.99 -24.98 90.22
CA SER A 482 -9.32 -23.69 90.53
C SER A 482 -7.83 -23.65 90.04
N HIS A 483 -7.23 -22.45 89.97
CA HIS A 483 -5.78 -22.06 90.12
C HIS A 483 -4.77 -22.45 89.00
N THR A 484 -3.69 -21.72 88.62
CA THR A 484 -2.96 -20.46 88.99
C THR A 484 -1.85 -20.25 87.91
N GLU A 485 -1.70 -19.07 87.29
CA GLU A 485 -0.64 -18.01 87.44
C GLU A 485 0.79 -18.21 86.82
N GLY A 486 1.31 -17.09 86.25
CA GLY A 486 2.71 -16.78 85.87
C GLY A 486 2.92 -16.45 84.37
N SER A 487 2.82 -15.21 83.84
CA SER A 487 3.69 -14.00 83.93
C SER A 487 5.15 -14.27 83.43
N THR A 488 5.77 -13.57 82.48
CA THR A 488 6.00 -12.11 82.28
C THR A 488 6.62 -11.78 80.90
N ASN A 489 6.31 -10.58 80.35
CA ASN A 489 7.16 -9.51 79.72
C ASN A 489 8.28 -9.88 78.70
N ASN A 490 8.70 -9.11 77.68
CA ASN A 490 8.48 -7.74 77.18
C ASN A 490 9.34 -7.54 75.90
N LEU A 491 9.12 -6.40 75.19
CA LEU A 491 10.04 -5.67 74.24
C LEU A 491 10.15 -6.23 72.80
N VAL A 492 9.81 -5.53 71.71
CA VAL A 492 10.18 -4.20 71.14
C VAL A 492 11.32 -4.30 70.10
N ALA A 493 10.93 -4.06 68.84
CA ALA A 493 11.52 -3.30 67.72
C ALA A 493 12.96 -3.47 67.19
N SER A 494 13.07 -3.14 65.89
CA SER A 494 14.25 -2.84 65.03
C SER A 494 15.12 -4.04 64.61
N ASP A 495 15.79 -4.10 63.47
CA ASP A 495 15.81 -3.41 62.17
C ASP A 495 16.79 -4.24 61.30
N SER A 496 16.66 -4.20 59.97
CA SER A 496 17.75 -4.41 59.00
C SER A 496 17.21 -3.91 57.63
N GLU A 497 17.53 -2.73 57.10
CA GLU A 497 18.85 -2.18 56.66
C GLU A 497 19.62 -3.17 55.76
N ASN A 498 20.19 -2.83 54.59
CA ASN A 498 20.57 -1.56 53.97
C ASN A 498 20.89 -1.75 52.46
N GLU A 499 20.61 -0.76 51.60
CA GLU A 499 21.55 0.12 50.84
C GLU A 499 22.25 -0.57 49.64
N GLU A 500 22.52 0.05 48.48
CA GLU A 500 23.15 1.35 48.13
C GLU A 500 22.87 1.58 46.60
N GLU A 501 22.30 2.67 46.07
CA GLU A 501 22.89 3.96 45.63
C GLU A 501 24.28 3.88 44.94
N LEU A 502 24.66 4.60 43.88
CA LEU A 502 24.22 5.88 43.27
C LEU A 502 24.94 6.06 41.90
N GLN A 503 24.42 7.00 41.10
CA GLN A 503 24.89 7.63 39.83
C GLN A 503 24.31 7.11 38.51
#